data_AF-A0AAN9CKX7-F1
#
_entry.id   AF-A0AAN9CKX7-F1
#
_cell.length_a   1.000
_cell.length_b   1.000
_cell.length_c   1.000
_cell.angle_alpha   90.00
_cell.angle_beta   90.00
_cell.angle_gamma   90.00
#
_symmetry.space_group_name_H-M   'P 1'
#
loop_
_entity.id
_entity.type
_entity.pdbx_description
1 polymer ?
#
loop_
_entity_poly.entity_id
_entity_poly.type
_entity_poly.pdbx_seq_one_letter_code
_entity_poly.pdbx_strand_id
1 'polypeptide(L)'
;MPRTYKKRTNWGSTPFRRDGGAAIDVEGGKSIRSVAKDRNIDRSTLRGYIKKKEVKTVKTVGYSGTAEAKRVFTLEVEKELADHIKKLAEQFHCLTPKKSCELVIQFAQKNNIPVPNNWKEKGLTGRDWFKNFMARHHLSCRMPEATSLGRATAFNKTTFGEFFGNLTKVMDR
;
A
#
# COMPACT_ATOMS: atom_id res chain seq x y z
N MET A 1 13.91 14.72 -9.79
CA MET A 1 13.63 14.82 -8.33
C MET A 1 13.96 13.49 -7.67
N PRO A 2 14.61 13.47 -6.49
CA PRO A 2 14.89 12.23 -5.75
C PRO A 2 13.58 11.48 -5.44
N ARG A 3 13.53 10.17 -5.75
CA ARG A 3 12.33 9.33 -5.56
C ARG A 3 12.05 9.04 -4.08
N THR A 4 13.05 9.21 -3.22
CA THR A 4 12.99 9.16 -1.77
C THR A 4 13.53 10.47 -1.20
N TYR A 5 12.63 11.36 -0.80
CA TYR A 5 12.96 12.63 -0.18
C TYR A 5 13.22 12.43 1.32
N LYS A 6 14.43 12.75 1.80
CA LYS A 6 14.72 12.87 3.23
C LYS A 6 14.32 14.27 3.68
N LYS A 7 13.39 14.35 4.63
CA LYS A 7 12.94 15.63 5.18
C LYS A 7 14.09 16.35 5.88
N ARG A 8 14.12 17.68 5.72
CA ARG A 8 15.03 18.58 6.45
C ARG A 8 14.40 19.11 7.75
N THR A 9 13.07 19.05 7.87
CA THR A 9 12.33 19.57 9.02
C THR A 9 11.52 18.47 9.70
N ASN A 10 11.32 18.60 11.01
CA ASN A 10 10.47 17.69 11.81
C ASN A 10 8.97 18.01 11.72
N TRP A 11 8.57 18.89 10.80
CA TRP A 11 7.19 19.35 10.65
C TRP A 11 6.24 18.19 10.25
N GLY A 12 5.16 18.06 11.02
CA GLY A 12 4.14 17.02 10.85
C GLY A 12 4.69 15.60 11.02
N SER A 13 5.80 15.44 11.75
CA SER A 13 6.40 14.15 12.13
C SER A 13 5.99 13.72 13.55
N THR A 14 5.12 14.49 14.21
CA THR A 14 4.63 14.18 15.55
C THR A 14 3.73 12.94 15.51
N PRO A 15 3.95 11.95 16.38
CA PRO A 15 3.08 10.79 16.46
C PRO A 15 1.67 11.19 16.92
N PHE A 16 0.64 10.55 16.35
CA PHE A 16 -0.77 10.78 16.69
C PHE A 16 -1.05 10.77 18.21
N ARG A 17 -0.43 9.83 18.93
CA ARG A 17 -0.55 9.72 20.39
C ARG A 17 -0.07 10.95 21.15
N ARG A 18 1.00 11.62 20.68
CA ARG A 18 1.51 12.85 21.32
C ARG A 18 0.56 14.02 21.08
N ASP A 19 0.05 14.15 19.86
CA ASP A 19 -0.88 15.21 19.49
C ASP A 19 -2.23 15.07 20.21
N GLY A 20 -2.73 13.84 20.35
CA GLY A 20 -3.94 13.54 21.12
C GLY A 20 -3.83 13.93 22.59
N GLY A 21 -2.73 13.55 23.26
CA GLY A 21 -2.52 13.95 24.65
C GLY A 21 -2.29 15.45 24.82
N ALA A 22 -1.65 16.11 23.85
CA ALA A 22 -1.44 17.56 23.88
C ALA A 22 -2.76 18.31 23.72
N ALA A 23 -3.68 17.80 22.91
CA ALA A 23 -5.01 18.37 22.77
C ALA A 23 -5.82 18.27 24.07
N ILE A 24 -5.73 17.14 24.79
CA ILE A 24 -6.41 16.96 26.09
C ILE A 24 -5.89 17.97 27.12
N ASP A 25 -4.57 18.20 27.18
CA ASP A 25 -3.98 19.20 28.08
C ASP A 25 -4.46 20.63 27.79
N VAL A 26 -4.69 20.95 26.52
CA VAL A 26 -5.24 22.24 26.09
C VAL A 26 -6.73 22.35 26.42
N GLU A 27 -7.50 21.28 26.23
CA GLU A 27 -8.91 21.20 26.65
C GLU A 27 -9.05 21.34 28.17
N GLY A 28 -8.07 20.86 28.94
CA GLY A 28 -7.95 21.07 30.39
C GLY A 28 -7.53 22.48 30.83
N GLY A 29 -7.53 23.46 29.92
CA GLY A 29 -7.32 24.88 30.23
C GLY A 29 -5.88 25.40 30.09
N LYS A 30 -4.91 24.56 29.70
CA LYS A 30 -3.54 25.03 29.45
C LYS A 30 -3.43 25.76 28.11
N SER A 31 -2.58 26.78 28.05
CA SER A 31 -2.36 27.52 26.79
C SER A 31 -1.72 26.62 25.72
N ILE A 32 -2.14 26.78 24.45
CA ILE A 32 -1.56 26.04 23.32
C ILE A 32 -0.03 26.23 23.25
N ARG A 33 0.47 27.42 23.62
CA ARG A 33 1.90 27.75 23.55
C ARG A 33 2.71 27.05 24.64
N SER A 34 2.19 26.95 25.86
CA SER A 34 2.85 26.22 26.95
C SER A 34 2.91 24.73 26.64
N VAL A 35 1.78 24.13 26.27
CA VAL A 35 1.70 22.70 25.93
C VAL A 35 2.61 22.35 24.74
N ALA A 36 2.67 23.20 23.72
CA ALA A 36 3.57 23.04 22.59
C ALA A 36 5.05 23.02 23.01
N LYS A 37 5.44 23.91 23.93
CA LYS A 37 6.81 23.98 24.47
C LYS A 37 7.13 22.74 25.32
N ASP A 38 6.21 22.38 26.22
CA ASP A 38 6.40 21.28 27.19
C ASP A 38 6.51 19.92 26.48
N ARG A 39 5.69 19.71 25.44
CA ARG A 39 5.66 18.45 24.68
C ARG A 39 6.58 18.46 23.46
N ASN A 40 7.31 19.55 23.23
CA ASN A 40 8.18 19.77 22.07
C ASN A 40 7.45 19.50 20.74
N ILE A 41 6.25 20.09 20.60
CA ILE A 41 5.39 20.02 19.42
C ILE A 41 5.32 21.42 18.82
N ASP A 42 5.35 21.52 17.49
CA ASP A 42 5.19 22.80 16.83
C ASP A 42 3.78 23.38 17.08
N ARG A 43 3.69 24.65 17.46
CA ARG A 43 2.42 25.31 17.81
C ARG A 43 1.39 25.23 16.67
N SER A 44 1.83 25.34 15.41
CA SER A 44 0.94 25.30 14.25
C SER A 44 0.36 23.89 14.05
N THR A 45 1.16 22.85 14.32
CA THR A 45 0.72 21.46 14.24
C THR A 45 -0.33 21.13 15.29
N LEU A 46 -0.12 21.54 16.54
CA LEU A 46 -1.09 21.35 17.62
C LEU A 46 -2.39 22.10 17.36
N ARG A 47 -2.31 23.36 16.92
CA ARG A 47 -3.49 24.16 16.55
C ARG A 47 -4.25 23.52 15.38
N GLY A 48 -3.54 23.04 14.36
CA GLY A 48 -4.13 22.36 13.22
C GLY A 48 -4.79 21.03 13.58
N TYR A 49 -4.24 20.30 14.55
CA TYR A 49 -4.82 19.06 15.07
C TYR A 49 -6.13 19.33 15.82
N ILE A 50 -6.15 20.30 16.75
CA ILE A 50 -7.35 20.67 17.52
C ILE A 50 -8.50 21.06 16.58
N LYS A 51 -8.22 21.96 15.62
CA LYS A 51 -9.23 22.37 14.63
C LYS A 51 -9.76 21.21 13.79
N LYS A 52 -8.93 20.20 13.49
CA LYS A 52 -9.37 19.00 12.76
C LYS A 52 -10.21 18.07 13.64
N LYS A 53 -9.84 17.93 14.91
CA LYS A 53 -10.56 17.12 15.92
C LYS A 53 -11.98 17.62 16.15
N GLU A 54 -12.20 18.93 16.11
CA GLU A 54 -13.55 19.54 16.20
C GLU A 54 -14.46 19.15 15.03
N VAL A 55 -13.91 19.02 13.82
CA VAL A 55 -14.71 18.77 12.61
C VAL A 55 -14.91 17.27 12.36
N LYS A 56 -13.88 16.44 12.59
CA LYS A 56 -13.90 15.00 12.32
C LYS A 56 -13.09 14.23 13.35
N THR A 57 -13.46 12.97 13.56
CA THR A 57 -12.64 12.01 14.30
C THR A 57 -11.31 11.78 13.57
N VAL A 58 -10.24 12.34 14.13
CA VAL A 58 -8.89 12.19 13.56
C VAL A 58 -8.37 10.80 13.89
N LYS A 59 -8.12 9.96 12.88
CA LYS A 59 -7.52 8.62 13.04
C LYS A 59 -6.00 8.65 12.88
N THR A 60 -5.49 9.58 12.07
CA THR A 60 -4.08 9.70 11.68
C THR A 60 -3.70 11.17 11.50
N VAL A 61 -2.47 11.57 11.88
CA VAL A 61 -1.97 12.97 11.76
C VAL A 61 -0.94 13.09 10.66
N GLY A 62 -0.75 14.31 10.16
CA GLY A 62 0.33 14.64 9.24
C GLY A 62 0.12 14.04 7.86
N TYR A 63 1.20 13.55 7.26
CA TYR A 63 1.19 13.04 5.89
C TYR A 63 0.45 11.70 5.75
N SER A 64 0.43 10.87 6.79
CA SER A 64 -0.32 9.60 6.74
C SER A 64 -1.82 9.86 6.62
N GLY A 65 -2.36 10.84 7.37
CA GLY A 65 -3.77 11.23 7.24
C GLY A 65 -4.12 11.82 5.88
N THR A 66 -3.22 12.60 5.28
CA THR A 66 -3.40 13.08 3.90
C THR A 66 -3.40 11.93 2.89
N ALA A 67 -2.52 10.93 3.07
CA ALA A 67 -2.47 9.76 2.21
C ALA A 67 -3.74 8.91 2.34
N GLU A 68 -4.25 8.74 3.56
CA GLU A 68 -5.48 8.01 3.84
C GLU A 68 -6.70 8.69 3.24
N ALA A 69 -6.81 10.02 3.38
CA ALA A 69 -7.90 10.81 2.79
C ALA A 69 -7.91 10.80 1.25
N LYS A 70 -6.76 10.54 0.61
CA LYS A 70 -6.62 10.46 -0.85
C LYS A 70 -6.63 9.03 -1.39
N ARG A 71 -7.03 8.03 -0.58
CA ARG A 71 -7.19 6.65 -1.07
C ARG A 71 -8.35 6.57 -2.05
N VAL A 72 -8.11 5.88 -3.16
CA VAL A 72 -9.11 5.64 -4.21
C VAL A 72 -10.04 4.48 -3.83
N PHE A 73 -9.51 3.45 -3.16
CA PHE A 73 -10.27 2.31 -2.68
C PHE A 73 -10.36 2.30 -1.16
N THR A 74 -11.46 1.74 -0.66
CA THR A 74 -11.60 1.36 0.74
C THR A 74 -10.67 0.17 1.05
N LEU A 75 -10.36 -0.03 2.34
CA LEU A 75 -9.47 -1.11 2.78
C LEU A 75 -9.96 -2.50 2.36
N GLU A 76 -11.27 -2.71 2.42
CA GLU A 76 -11.92 -3.98 2.08
C GLU A 76 -11.78 -4.28 0.58
N VAL A 77 -12.16 -3.32 -0.25
CA VAL A 77 -12.09 -3.42 -1.72
C VAL A 77 -10.64 -3.58 -2.19
N GLU A 78 -9.71 -2.86 -1.57
CA GLU A 78 -8.28 -2.97 -1.87
C GLU A 78 -7.73 -4.37 -1.51
N LYS A 79 -8.22 -4.95 -0.41
CA LYS A 79 -7.85 -6.31 0.01
C LYS A 79 -8.42 -7.38 -0.93
N GLU A 80 -9.69 -7.27 -1.32
CA GLU A 80 -10.30 -8.19 -2.29
C GLU A 80 -9.53 -8.23 -3.60
N LEU A 81 -9.13 -7.05 -4.10
CA LEU A 81 -8.31 -6.93 -5.30
C LEU A 81 -6.94 -7.59 -5.13
N ALA A 82 -6.29 -7.41 -3.98
CA ALA A 82 -5.01 -8.03 -3.68
C ALA A 82 -5.12 -9.57 -3.59
N ASP A 83 -6.16 -10.08 -2.95
CA ASP A 83 -6.41 -11.51 -2.82
C ASP A 83 -6.74 -12.15 -4.17
N HIS A 84 -7.46 -11.43 -5.05
CA HIS A 84 -7.68 -11.86 -6.42
C HIS A 84 -6.37 -11.97 -7.22
N ILE A 85 -5.46 -10.99 -7.10
CA ILE A 85 -4.15 -11.04 -7.75
C ILE A 85 -3.32 -12.25 -7.25
N LYS A 86 -3.38 -12.57 -5.96
CA LYS A 86 -2.70 -13.76 -5.39
C LYS A 86 -3.27 -15.05 -5.95
N LYS A 87 -4.60 -15.19 -6.01
CA LYS A 87 -5.26 -16.36 -6.61
C LYS A 87 -4.86 -16.57 -8.07
N LEU A 88 -4.77 -15.49 -8.85
CA LEU A 88 -4.28 -15.58 -10.23
C LEU A 88 -2.83 -16.06 -10.29
N ALA A 89 -1.98 -15.58 -9.38
CA ALA A 89 -0.59 -16.05 -9.32
C ALA A 89 -0.48 -17.54 -8.95
N GLU A 90 -1.32 -18.03 -8.02
CA GLU A 90 -1.41 -19.46 -7.66
C GLU A 90 -1.85 -20.33 -8.84
N GLN A 91 -2.71 -19.79 -9.72
CA GLN A 91 -3.16 -20.44 -10.95
C GLN A 91 -2.17 -20.30 -12.12
N PHE A 92 -0.92 -19.88 -11.86
CA PHE A 92 0.11 -19.62 -12.88
C PHE A 92 -0.27 -18.50 -13.88
N HIS A 93 -1.25 -17.67 -13.57
CA HIS A 93 -1.63 -16.47 -14.33
C HIS A 93 -0.94 -15.23 -13.78
N CYS A 94 0.40 -15.21 -13.84
CA CYS A 94 1.19 -14.06 -13.43
C CYS A 94 0.87 -12.83 -14.30
N LEU A 95 0.44 -11.74 -13.66
CA LEU A 95 0.16 -10.46 -14.33
C LEU A 95 1.41 -9.58 -14.35
N THR A 96 1.67 -8.94 -15.49
CA THR A 96 2.68 -7.88 -15.57
C THR A 96 2.18 -6.61 -14.88
N PRO A 97 3.06 -5.67 -14.47
CA PRO A 97 2.65 -4.45 -13.78
C PRO A 97 1.63 -3.62 -14.56
N LYS A 98 1.73 -3.63 -15.90
CA LYS A 98 0.80 -2.93 -16.78
C LYS A 98 -0.58 -3.59 -16.75
N LYS A 99 -0.65 -4.92 -16.92
CA LYS A 99 -1.92 -5.67 -16.86
C LYS A 99 -2.59 -5.56 -15.49
N SER A 100 -1.82 -5.58 -14.40
CA SER A 100 -2.40 -5.35 -13.07
C SER A 100 -2.98 -3.94 -12.93
N CYS A 101 -2.36 -2.92 -13.52
CA CYS A 101 -2.92 -1.56 -13.55
C CYS A 101 -4.22 -1.49 -14.39
N GLU A 102 -4.29 -2.20 -15.51
CA GLU A 102 -5.51 -2.29 -16.33
C GLU A 102 -6.63 -2.99 -15.56
N LEU A 103 -6.32 -4.11 -14.89
CA LEU A 103 -7.25 -4.87 -14.05
C LEU A 103 -7.85 -3.99 -12.96
N VAL A 104 -7.04 -3.17 -12.28
CA VAL A 104 -7.52 -2.26 -11.23
C VAL A 104 -8.56 -1.27 -11.79
N ILE A 105 -8.36 -0.73 -12.98
CA ILE A 105 -9.31 0.22 -13.59
C ILE A 105 -10.59 -0.48 -14.00
N GLN A 106 -10.49 -1.67 -14.61
CA GLN A 106 -11.65 -2.47 -14.95
C GLN A 106 -12.46 -2.83 -13.70
N PHE A 107 -11.78 -3.19 -12.62
CA PHE A 107 -12.41 -3.47 -11.33
C PHE A 107 -13.10 -2.23 -10.75
N ALA A 108 -12.45 -1.07 -10.80
CA ALA A 108 -13.07 0.18 -10.35
C ALA A 108 -14.30 0.56 -11.18
N GLN A 109 -14.24 0.40 -12.50
CA GLN A 109 -15.36 0.67 -13.41
C GLN A 109 -16.54 -0.27 -13.14
N LYS A 110 -16.29 -1.58 -12.99
CA LYS A 110 -17.34 -2.57 -12.68
C LYS A 110 -18.02 -2.30 -11.34
N ASN A 111 -17.27 -1.83 -10.35
CA ASN A 111 -17.80 -1.51 -9.02
C ASN A 111 -18.29 -0.05 -8.91
N ASN A 112 -18.37 0.70 -10.02
CA ASN A 112 -18.78 2.11 -10.06
C ASN A 112 -18.00 3.02 -9.08
N ILE A 113 -16.73 2.72 -8.86
CA ILE A 113 -15.87 3.47 -7.94
C ILE A 113 -15.29 4.68 -8.67
N PRO A 114 -15.42 5.91 -8.11
CA PRO A 114 -14.87 7.10 -8.73
C PRO A 114 -13.33 7.04 -8.73
N VAL A 115 -12.74 7.03 -9.91
CA VAL A 115 -11.29 7.08 -10.13
C VAL A 115 -10.86 8.47 -10.64
N PRO A 116 -9.61 8.90 -10.37
CA PRO A 116 -9.08 10.16 -10.88
C PRO A 116 -9.15 10.28 -12.41
N ASN A 117 -9.41 11.47 -12.94
CA ASN A 117 -9.53 11.71 -14.39
C ASN A 117 -8.30 11.23 -15.18
N ASN A 118 -7.10 11.48 -14.65
CA ASN A 118 -5.84 11.03 -15.25
C ASN A 118 -5.78 9.50 -15.46
N TRP A 119 -6.47 8.70 -14.63
CA TRP A 119 -6.54 7.25 -14.78
C TRP A 119 -7.52 6.87 -15.88
N LYS A 120 -8.64 7.58 -15.98
CA LYS A 120 -9.65 7.37 -17.03
C LYS A 120 -9.07 7.66 -18.41
N GLU A 121 -8.41 8.80 -18.56
CA GLU A 121 -7.81 9.23 -19.83
C GLU A 121 -6.73 8.26 -20.33
N LYS A 122 -5.90 7.74 -19.43
CA LYS A 122 -4.80 6.83 -19.78
C LYS A 122 -5.19 5.36 -19.80
N GLY A 123 -6.35 5.00 -19.25
CA GLY A 123 -6.74 3.60 -19.01
C GLY A 123 -5.79 2.83 -18.08
N LEU A 124 -4.93 3.52 -17.33
CA LEU A 124 -3.90 2.93 -16.45
C LEU A 124 -3.84 3.64 -15.10
N THR A 125 -3.66 2.88 -14.02
CA THR A 125 -3.43 3.47 -12.71
C THR A 125 -2.08 4.19 -12.64
N GLY A 126 -1.98 5.17 -11.75
CA GLY A 126 -0.73 5.90 -11.53
C GLY A 126 0.37 5.00 -10.96
N ARG A 127 1.59 5.13 -11.49
CA ARG A 127 2.77 4.35 -11.06
C ARG A 127 3.02 4.40 -9.55
N ASP A 128 2.85 5.58 -8.94
CA ASP A 128 3.09 5.76 -7.51
C ASP A 128 1.96 5.15 -6.66
N TRP A 129 0.73 5.19 -7.16
CA TRP A 129 -0.39 4.49 -6.50
C TRP A 129 -0.16 2.98 -6.52
N PHE A 130 0.19 2.40 -7.68
CA PHE A 130 0.43 0.96 -7.82
C PHE A 130 1.60 0.48 -6.96
N LYS A 131 2.70 1.26 -6.89
CA LYS A 131 3.82 0.97 -5.99
C LYS A 131 3.39 0.93 -4.53
N ASN A 132 2.58 1.90 -4.09
CA ASN A 132 2.09 1.94 -2.72
C ASN A 132 1.08 0.82 -2.42
N PHE A 133 0.22 0.46 -3.38
CA PHE A 133 -0.69 -0.69 -3.29
C PHE A 133 0.09 -1.99 -3.06
N MET A 134 1.12 -2.26 -3.88
CA MET A 134 1.96 -3.44 -3.70
C MET A 134 2.65 -3.46 -2.34
N ALA A 135 3.17 -2.31 -1.89
CA ALA A 135 3.84 -2.21 -0.59
C ALA A 135 2.88 -2.45 0.59
N ARG A 136 1.62 -2.00 0.50
CA ARG A 136 0.60 -2.21 1.54
C ARG A 136 0.14 -3.66 1.65
N HIS A 137 0.04 -4.36 0.53
CA HIS A 137 -0.48 -5.73 0.47
C HIS A 137 0.63 -6.79 0.36
N HIS A 138 1.89 -6.39 0.52
CA HIS A 138 3.08 -7.25 0.38
C HIS A 138 3.09 -8.07 -0.91
N LEU A 139 2.66 -7.44 -2.01
CA LEU A 139 2.64 -8.07 -3.33
C LEU A 139 3.97 -7.84 -4.05
N SER A 140 4.45 -8.87 -4.74
CA SER A 140 5.57 -8.77 -5.67
C SER A 140 5.11 -9.20 -7.06
N CYS A 141 5.22 -8.32 -8.04
CA CYS A 141 5.00 -8.66 -9.43
C CYS A 141 6.33 -9.16 -10.03
N ARG A 142 6.38 -10.42 -10.46
CA ARG A 142 7.50 -10.96 -11.23
C ARG A 142 7.07 -11.16 -12.67
N MET A 143 8.00 -10.98 -13.58
CA MET A 143 7.79 -11.38 -14.97
C MET A 143 7.76 -12.91 -15.00
N PRO A 144 6.66 -13.55 -15.43
CA PRO A 144 6.65 -14.99 -15.58
C PRO A 144 7.66 -15.39 -16.66
N GLU A 145 8.42 -16.45 -16.40
CA GLU A 145 9.07 -17.17 -17.48
C GLU A 145 7.99 -17.82 -18.37
N ALA A 146 8.30 -18.04 -19.64
CA ALA A 146 7.39 -18.69 -20.57
C ALA A 146 7.25 -20.19 -20.21
N THR A 147 6.56 -20.49 -19.12
CA THR A 147 6.23 -21.85 -18.71
C THR A 147 5.09 -22.33 -19.58
N SER A 148 5.36 -23.28 -20.47
CA SER A 148 4.32 -23.95 -21.24
C SER A 148 3.43 -24.77 -20.30
N LEU A 149 2.17 -24.99 -20.68
CA LEU A 149 1.25 -25.81 -19.90
C LEU A 149 1.85 -27.19 -19.58
N GLY A 150 2.52 -27.81 -20.56
CA GLY A 150 3.22 -29.09 -20.38
C GLY A 150 4.35 -29.04 -19.35
N ARG A 151 5.07 -27.91 -19.22
CA ARG A 151 6.08 -27.74 -18.16
C ARG A 151 5.45 -27.54 -16.79
N ALA A 152 4.32 -26.85 -16.70
CA ALA A 152 3.59 -26.69 -15.44
C ALA A 152 2.98 -28.01 -14.95
N THR A 153 2.40 -28.81 -15.85
CA THR A 153 1.81 -30.12 -15.49
C THR A 153 2.86 -31.17 -15.15
N ALA A 154 4.04 -31.09 -15.78
CA ALA A 154 5.21 -31.90 -15.45
C ALA A 154 5.95 -31.41 -14.19
N PHE A 155 5.48 -30.36 -13.51
CA PHE A 155 6.05 -29.90 -12.24
C PHE A 155 5.28 -30.51 -11.06
N ASN A 156 5.28 -31.84 -10.96
CA ASN A 156 4.54 -32.59 -9.94
C ASN A 156 5.45 -33.53 -9.15
N LYS A 157 4.99 -34.03 -8.00
CA LYS A 157 5.83 -34.82 -7.08
C LYS A 157 6.41 -36.09 -7.72
N THR A 158 5.66 -36.75 -8.59
CA THR A 158 6.09 -37.99 -9.26
C THR A 158 7.20 -37.73 -10.26
N THR A 159 6.98 -36.80 -11.19
CA THR A 159 7.98 -36.38 -12.19
C THR A 159 9.25 -35.82 -11.55
N PHE A 160 9.13 -35.04 -10.48
CA PHE A 160 10.29 -34.57 -9.72
C PHE A 160 11.06 -35.73 -9.07
N GLY A 161 10.35 -36.68 -8.46
CA GLY A 161 10.96 -37.85 -7.84
C GLY A 161 11.75 -38.70 -8.85
N GLU A 162 11.17 -38.94 -10.03
CA GLU A 162 11.85 -39.65 -11.12
C GLU A 162 13.09 -38.91 -11.61
N PHE A 163 13.00 -37.59 -11.81
CA PHE A 163 14.13 -36.77 -12.23
C PHE A 163 15.30 -36.83 -11.24
N PHE A 164 15.05 -36.58 -9.95
CA PHE A 164 16.11 -36.62 -8.93
C PHE A 164 16.64 -38.03 -8.69
N GLY A 165 15.80 -39.06 -8.83
CA GLY A 165 16.22 -40.47 -8.80
C GLY A 165 17.15 -40.81 -9.97
N ASN A 166 16.92 -40.24 -11.15
CA ASN A 166 17.83 -40.41 -12.28
C ASN A 166 19.10 -39.58 -12.13
N LEU A 167 19.01 -38.36 -11.59
CA LEU A 167 20.15 -37.49 -11.36
C LEU A 167 21.14 -38.08 -10.36
N THR A 168 20.64 -38.61 -9.23
CA THR A 168 21.47 -39.28 -8.20
C THR A 168 22.23 -40.46 -8.79
N LYS A 169 21.57 -41.33 -9.56
CA LYS A 169 22.23 -42.45 -10.26
C LYS A 169 23.38 -42.02 -11.19
N VAL A 170 23.29 -40.83 -11.80
CA VAL A 170 24.35 -40.31 -12.68
C VAL A 170 25.47 -39.65 -11.86
N MET A 171 25.15 -39.01 -10.75
CA MET A 171 26.14 -38.34 -9.89
C MET A 171 26.93 -39.30 -8.99
N ASP A 172 26.35 -40.43 -8.60
CA ASP A 172 27.01 -41.46 -7.78
C ASP A 172 27.90 -42.41 -8.62
N ARG A 173 28.10 -42.09 -9.91
CA ARG A 173 28.88 -42.88 -10.87
C ARG A 173 30.18 -42.16 -11.22
#